data_AF-A0A2N2A2D1-F1
#
_entry.id   AF-A0A2N2A2D1-F1
#
_cell.length_a   1.000
_cell.length_b   1.000
_cell.length_c   1.000
_cell.angle_alpha   90.00
_cell.angle_beta   90.00
_cell.angle_gamma   90.00
#
_symmetry.space_group_name_H-M   'P 1'
#
loop_
_entity.id
_entity.type
_entity.pdbx_description
1 polymer ?
#
loop_
_entity_poly.entity_id
_entity_poly.type
_entity_poly.pdbx_seq_one_letter_code
_entity_poly.pdbx_strand_id
1 'polypeptide(L)'
;MTRREERESVWEDDGRTIVNMNVEGMPGYRRDLDVHAGGHAPDLKKRREMPSNRETWMIMWASIKWAFLFSAGFSLIMVLFILFCIKVWFA
;
A
#
# COMPACT_ATOMS: atom_id res chain seq x y z
N MET A 1 -17.78 -24.41 17.17
CA MET A 1 -16.86 -25.55 16.97
C MET A 1 -16.58 -25.58 15.47
N THR A 2 -15.41 -25.35 14.89
CA THR A 2 -13.99 -25.29 15.31
C THR A 2 -13.28 -24.52 14.20
N ARG A 3 -12.80 -23.28 14.41
CA ARG A 3 -11.38 -22.93 14.63
C ARG A 3 -10.38 -24.01 14.16
N ARG A 4 -10.12 -24.10 12.85
CA ARG A 4 -8.99 -24.90 12.34
C ARG A 4 -8.53 -24.49 10.93
N GLU A 5 -8.19 -23.23 10.73
CA GLU A 5 -7.35 -22.80 9.59
C GLU A 5 -6.32 -21.78 10.11
N GLU A 6 -5.56 -22.19 11.13
CA GLU A 6 -4.32 -21.52 11.51
C GLU A 6 -3.16 -22.27 10.84
N ARG A 7 -2.40 -21.53 10.03
CA ARG A 7 -1.12 -21.86 9.37
C ARG A 7 -1.20 -22.58 8.02
N GLU A 8 -1.74 -21.92 7.00
CA GLU A 8 -0.89 -21.77 5.82
C GLU A 8 0.25 -20.84 6.26
N SER A 9 1.44 -21.41 6.43
CA SER A 9 2.66 -20.63 6.56
C SER A 9 2.74 -19.75 5.32
N VAL A 10 2.48 -18.46 5.50
CA VAL A 10 2.73 -17.42 4.49
C VAL A 10 4.21 -17.50 4.16
N TRP A 11 4.54 -18.27 3.13
CA TRP A 11 5.86 -18.22 2.52
C TRP A 11 5.89 -16.90 1.76
N GLU A 12 6.27 -15.84 2.46
CA GLU A 12 6.66 -14.60 1.81
C GLU A 12 7.84 -14.94 0.90
N ASP A 13 7.60 -14.88 -0.41
CA ASP A 13 8.66 -15.00 -1.40
C ASP A 13 9.61 -13.81 -1.19
N ASP A 14 10.68 -14.07 -0.43
CA ASP A 14 11.77 -13.12 -0.15
C ASP A 14 12.42 -12.56 -1.44
N GLY A 15 12.00 -13.03 -2.62
CA GLY A 15 12.53 -12.63 -3.92
C GLY A 15 13.98 -13.06 -4.10
N ARG A 16 14.49 -13.88 -3.19
CA ARG A 16 15.83 -14.43 -3.18
C ARG A 16 15.82 -15.73 -3.96
N THR A 17 16.54 -15.75 -5.07
CA THR A 17 16.82 -17.00 -5.79
C THR A 17 17.84 -17.79 -4.98
N ILE A 18 17.39 -18.83 -4.29
CA ILE A 18 18.26 -19.72 -3.49
C ILE A 18 19.12 -20.58 -4.43
N VAL A 19 18.52 -21.03 -5.54
CA VAL A 19 19.19 -21.83 -6.58
C VAL A 19 18.71 -21.36 -7.95
N ASN A 20 19.64 -21.10 -8.86
CA ASN A 20 19.31 -20.79 -10.25
C ASN A 20 18.87 -22.08 -10.97
N MET A 21 17.59 -22.16 -11.36
CA MET A 21 17.01 -23.30 -12.09
C MET A 21 17.04 -23.11 -13.62
N ASN A 22 17.77 -22.12 -14.11
CA ASN A 22 17.96 -21.91 -15.54
C ASN A 22 18.94 -22.94 -16.11
N VAL A 23 18.44 -24.13 -16.46
CA VAL A 23 19.24 -25.23 -17.00
C VAL A 23 19.08 -25.31 -18.51
N GLU A 24 20.19 -25.38 -19.23
CA GLU A 24 20.21 -25.54 -20.69
C GLU A 24 19.41 -26.79 -21.13
N GLY A 25 18.48 -26.61 -22.08
CA GLY A 25 17.65 -27.69 -22.62
C GLY A 25 16.29 -27.89 -21.94
N MET A 26 15.99 -27.21 -20.83
CA MET A 26 14.67 -27.24 -20.20
C MET A 26 13.70 -26.25 -20.88
N PRO A 27 12.37 -26.54 -20.98
CA PRO A 27 11.38 -25.66 -21.65
C PRO A 27 11.19 -24.25 -21.04
N GLY A 28 12.05 -23.81 -20.14
CA GLY A 28 12.10 -22.44 -19.60
C GLY A 28 13.49 -21.80 -19.68
N TYR A 29 14.44 -22.41 -20.40
CA TYR A 29 15.82 -21.92 -20.49
C TYR A 29 15.91 -20.55 -21.16
N ARG A 30 16.59 -19.62 -20.50
CA ARG A 30 16.80 -18.24 -20.94
C ARG A 30 18.28 -17.88 -20.84
N ARG A 31 18.97 -17.86 -21.98
CA ARG A 31 20.41 -17.60 -22.08
C ARG A 31 20.82 -16.22 -21.57
N ASP A 32 19.90 -15.26 -21.60
CA ASP A 32 20.06 -13.89 -21.12
C ASP A 32 20.17 -13.79 -19.58
N LEU A 33 19.60 -14.75 -18.84
CA LEU A 33 19.64 -14.75 -17.38
C LEU A 33 20.98 -15.28 -16.82
N ASP A 34 21.67 -16.16 -17.55
CA ASP A 34 22.97 -16.71 -17.11
C ASP A 34 24.07 -15.66 -17.07
N VAL A 35 24.03 -14.67 -17.96
CA VAL A 35 25.02 -13.58 -18.04
C VAL A 35 24.95 -12.67 -16.79
N HIS A 36 23.78 -12.61 -16.14
CA HIS A 36 23.54 -11.78 -14.96
C HIS A 36 23.52 -12.58 -13.64
N ALA A 37 23.56 -13.91 -13.68
CA ALA A 37 23.54 -14.77 -12.50
C ALA A 37 24.88 -14.80 -11.73
N GLY A 38 25.95 -14.21 -12.29
CA GLY A 38 27.30 -14.14 -11.70
C GLY A 38 27.49 -13.18 -10.53
N GLY A 39 26.41 -12.61 -10.00
CA GLY A 39 26.42 -11.85 -8.75
C GLY A 39 26.08 -10.39 -8.97
N HIS A 40 24.90 -9.99 -8.48
CA HIS A 40 24.66 -8.66 -7.92
C HIS A 40 23.47 -8.74 -6.97
N ALA A 41 23.66 -8.13 -5.82
CA ALA A 41 22.84 -8.16 -4.62
C ALA A 41 21.38 -7.68 -4.83
N PRO A 42 20.43 -8.15 -4.00
CA PRO A 42 19.02 -7.75 -4.07
C PRO A 42 18.75 -6.41 -3.35
N ASP A 43 19.59 -5.40 -3.52
CA ASP A 43 19.32 -4.06 -2.95
C ASP A 43 18.42 -3.18 -3.82
N LEU A 44 18.06 -3.65 -5.03
CA LEU A 44 17.20 -2.91 -5.95
C LEU A 44 15.70 -3.02 -5.63
N LYS A 45 15.25 -4.01 -4.84
CA LYS A 45 13.82 -4.19 -4.55
C LYS A 45 13.30 -3.27 -3.44
N LYS A 46 14.11 -2.92 -2.43
CA LYS A 46 13.67 -2.06 -1.32
C LYS A 46 13.33 -0.63 -1.76
N ARG A 47 13.83 -0.19 -2.91
CA ARG A 47 13.55 1.15 -3.48
C ARG A 47 12.28 1.22 -4.31
N ARG A 48 11.59 0.10 -4.55
CA ARG A 48 10.43 0.02 -5.44
C ARG A 48 9.08 0.20 -4.73
N GLU A 49 9.08 0.22 -3.40
CA GLU A 49 7.85 0.33 -2.58
C GLU A 49 7.52 1.77 -2.14
N MET A 50 8.45 2.71 -2.29
CA MET A 50 8.18 4.12 -2.03
C MET A 50 7.49 4.74 -3.24
N PRO A 51 6.27 5.28 -3.09
CA PRO A 51 5.60 5.99 -4.17
C PRO A 51 6.50 7.11 -4.68
N SER A 52 6.54 7.28 -5.99
CA SER A 52 7.20 8.43 -6.61
C SER A 52 6.59 9.72 -6.06
N ASN A 53 7.36 10.81 -5.98
CA ASN A 53 6.85 12.10 -5.51
C ASN A 53 5.51 12.45 -6.17
N ARG A 54 5.36 12.19 -7.49
CA ARG A 54 4.11 12.41 -8.24
C ARG A 54 2.95 11.56 -7.75
N GLU A 55 3.19 10.30 -7.40
CA GLU A 55 2.18 9.38 -6.86
C GLU A 55 1.73 9.83 -5.47
N THR A 56 2.66 10.28 -4.63
CA THR A 56 2.37 10.87 -3.31
C THR A 56 1.47 12.09 -3.44
N TRP A 57 1.73 12.98 -4.40
CA TRP A 57 0.84 14.11 -4.68
C TRP A 57 -0.55 13.63 -5.07
N MET A 58 -0.69 12.68 -6.00
CA MET A 58 -2.01 12.17 -6.39
C MET A 58 -2.79 11.57 -5.20
N ILE A 59 -2.13 10.83 -4.33
CA ILE A 59 -2.73 10.25 -3.11
C ILE A 59 -3.14 11.36 -2.11
N MET A 60 -2.33 12.40 -1.98
CA MET A 60 -2.63 13.55 -1.11
C MET A 60 -3.87 14.31 -1.61
N TRP A 61 -3.96 14.59 -2.90
CA TRP A 61 -5.12 15.25 -3.50
C TRP A 61 -6.40 14.41 -3.37
N ALA A 62 -6.31 13.08 -3.50
CA ALA A 62 -7.44 12.20 -3.24
C ALA A 62 -7.93 12.29 -1.79
N SER A 63 -6.99 12.31 -0.84
CA SER A 63 -7.28 12.39 0.60
C SER A 63 -7.89 13.74 1.00
N ILE A 64 -7.43 14.84 0.40
CA ILE A 64 -7.88 16.20 0.72
C ILE A 64 -9.36 16.39 0.43
N LYS A 65 -9.88 15.74 -0.63
CA LYS A 65 -11.28 15.82 -1.02
C LYS A 65 -12.21 15.24 0.04
N TRP A 66 -11.80 14.13 0.65
CA TRP A 66 -12.54 13.51 1.76
C TRP A 66 -12.42 14.31 3.04
N ALA A 67 -11.22 14.78 3.38
CA ALA A 67 -11.00 15.64 4.54
C ALA A 67 -11.88 16.92 4.48
N PHE A 68 -12.01 17.52 3.30
CA PHE A 68 -12.86 18.68 3.10
C PHE A 68 -14.34 18.38 3.35
N LEU A 69 -14.85 17.24 2.88
CA LEU A 69 -16.24 16.83 3.11
C LEU A 69 -16.54 16.64 4.60
N PHE A 70 -15.67 15.95 5.33
CA PHE A 70 -15.84 15.75 6.77
C PHE A 70 -15.75 17.08 7.54
N SER A 71 -14.79 17.93 7.19
CA SER A 71 -14.63 19.25 7.80
C SER A 71 -15.87 20.13 7.60
N ALA A 72 -16.41 20.17 6.38
CA ALA A 72 -17.61 20.94 6.07
C ALA A 72 -18.84 20.43 6.85
N GLY A 73 -19.04 19.10 6.92
CA GLY A 73 -20.14 18.51 7.70
C GLY A 73 -20.03 18.82 9.18
N PHE A 74 -18.83 18.68 9.76
CA PHE A 74 -18.59 19.01 11.17
C PHE A 74 -18.83 20.50 11.46
N SER A 75 -18.34 21.39 10.59
CA SER A 75 -18.57 22.83 10.69
C SER A 75 -20.06 23.18 10.67
N LEU A 76 -20.84 22.56 9.78
CA LEU A 76 -22.29 22.76 9.71
C LEU A 76 -22.99 22.37 11.02
N ILE A 77 -22.66 21.20 11.57
CA ILE A 77 -23.22 20.73 12.84
C ILE A 77 -22.88 21.69 13.98
N MET A 78 -21.64 22.17 14.05
CA MET A 78 -21.22 23.16 15.05
C MET A 78 -22.01 24.47 14.94
N VAL A 79 -22.20 24.99 13.73
CA VAL A 79 -23.00 26.22 13.52
C VAL A 79 -24.45 26.00 13.96
N LEU A 80 -25.06 24.89 13.55
CA LEU A 80 -26.43 24.56 13.95
C LEU A 80 -26.56 24.40 15.47
N PHE A 81 -25.57 23.79 16.12
CA PHE A 81 -25.53 23.65 17.58
C PHE A 81 -25.44 25.01 18.28
N ILE A 82 -24.56 25.91 17.81
CA ILE A 82 -24.46 27.27 18.37
C ILE A 82 -25.78 28.03 18.18
N LEU A 83 -26.38 27.96 16.99
CA LEU A 83 -27.67 28.59 16.71
C LEU A 83 -28.77 28.03 17.60
N PHE A 84 -28.78 26.72 17.86
CA PHE A 84 -29.70 26.08 18.79
C PHE A 84 -29.51 26.61 20.22
N CYS A 85 -28.27 26.67 20.70
CA CYS A 85 -27.98 27.24 22.02
C CYS A 85 -28.47 28.68 22.16
N ILE A 86 -28.29 29.51 21.13
CA ILE A 86 -28.72 30.92 21.17
C ILE A 86 -30.24 31.05 21.07
N LYS A 87 -30.87 30.36 20.12
CA LYS A 87 -32.29 30.57 19.78
C LYS A 87 -33.27 29.75 20.61
N VAL A 88 -32.83 28.63 21.19
CA VAL A 88 -33.71 27.69 21.89
C VAL A 88 -33.36 27.59 23.36
N TRP A 89 -32.06 27.55 23.69
CA TRP A 89 -31.64 27.36 25.08
C TRP A 89 -31.55 28.70 25.84
N PHE A 90 -30.86 29.70 25.27
CA PHE A 90 -30.65 31.01 25.89
C PHE A 90 -31.69 32.07 25.52
N ALA A 91 -32.75 31.69 24.80
CA ALA A 91 -33.93 32.52 24.54
C ALA A 91 -34.97 32.32 25.64
#